data_AF-A0A2N5WWF5-F1
#
_entry.id   AF-A0A2N5WWF5-F1
#
_cell.length_a   1.000
_cell.length_b   1.000
_cell.length_c   1.000
_cell.angle_alpha   90.00
_cell.angle_beta   90.00
_cell.angle_gamma   90.00
#
_symmetry.space_group_name_H-M   'P 1'
#
loop_
_entity.id
_entity.type
_entity.pdbx_description
1 polymer ?
#
loop_
_entity_poly.entity_id
_entity_poly.type
_entity_poly.pdbx_seq_one_letter_code
_entity_poly.pdbx_strand_id
1 'polypeptide(L)'
;MDGGDGYDTLLGSKGDDVLDFSRGPKLDGIEEIDGGRGDDTIIGTRGDDRIVGNRGDDTITGGSGDDELLGGRGDDTFLVRGNAGLDQYDGGKGDDLIQGSRYNDVIQVTDGLDNLESIEAIDGGDGYDTLLGSKGDDVLDFSEGPALKNIEEIDGGAGDDTIIGTKGDDHIEGNVGNDKLFGGDGNDTFKVYGNAGLDQYDGGDGEDLSQGTRDNDVIQVTDGLDNLQSIEGIDGGDGNDTFKVYGNAGLDQYDGGDGEDLIQGTRYNDVIQVTDGLDNLQSIEGIDGGDGYDTLLGSKGDDVLD
;
A
#
# COMPACT_ATOMS: atom_id res chain seq x y z
N MET A 1 -27.94 -19.77 -16.78
CA MET A 1 -29.31 -19.36 -17.15
C MET A 1 -29.20 -18.41 -18.33
N ASP A 2 -30.25 -18.25 -19.12
CA ASP A 2 -30.24 -17.36 -20.29
C ASP A 2 -31.37 -16.33 -20.11
N GLY A 3 -31.03 -15.04 -20.00
CA GLY A 3 -32.01 -13.94 -19.89
C GLY A 3 -32.62 -13.54 -21.23
N GLY A 4 -31.91 -13.81 -22.33
CA GLY A 4 -32.33 -13.46 -23.68
C GLY A 4 -31.94 -12.03 -24.08
N ASP A 5 -32.82 -11.35 -24.83
CA ASP A 5 -32.60 -9.97 -25.24
C ASP A 5 -33.16 -9.03 -24.17
N GLY A 6 -32.35 -8.14 -23.60
CA GLY A 6 -32.83 -7.18 -22.62
C GLY A 6 -31.77 -6.79 -21.61
N TYR A 7 -32.23 -6.22 -20.50
CA TYR A 7 -31.49 -6.16 -19.25
C TYR A 7 -32.25 -7.06 -18.29
N ASP A 8 -31.62 -8.13 -17.87
CA ASP A 8 -32.20 -9.22 -17.12
C ASP A 8 -31.53 -9.33 -15.74
N THR A 9 -32.35 -9.25 -14.70
CA THR A 9 -31.92 -9.34 -13.30
C THR A 9 -32.33 -10.69 -12.71
N LEU A 10 -31.40 -11.36 -12.02
CA LEU A 10 -31.72 -12.47 -11.13
C LEU A 10 -32.06 -11.91 -9.75
N LEU A 11 -33.29 -12.13 -9.29
CA LEU A 11 -33.80 -11.54 -8.05
C LEU A 11 -33.92 -12.60 -6.94
N GLY A 12 -33.39 -12.29 -5.77
CA GLY A 12 -33.67 -12.96 -4.51
C GLY A 12 -35.08 -12.68 -4.01
N SER A 13 -35.32 -12.98 -2.73
CA SER A 13 -36.62 -12.92 -2.09
C SER A 13 -36.77 -11.62 -1.28
N LYS A 14 -37.35 -11.68 -0.09
CA LYS A 14 -37.51 -10.53 0.83
C LYS A 14 -36.92 -10.78 2.21
N GLY A 15 -36.33 -11.95 2.39
CA GLY A 15 -35.56 -12.28 3.58
C GLY A 15 -34.33 -13.03 3.14
N ASP A 16 -33.48 -13.32 4.11
CA ASP A 16 -32.11 -13.80 3.95
C ASP A 16 -31.98 -14.94 2.92
N ASP A 17 -31.33 -14.63 1.80
CA ASP A 17 -31.11 -15.51 0.67
C ASP A 17 -29.65 -15.96 0.58
N VAL A 18 -29.45 -17.12 -0.05
CA VAL A 18 -28.11 -17.60 -0.42
C VAL A 18 -28.09 -17.83 -1.92
N LEU A 19 -27.41 -16.94 -2.63
CA LEU A 19 -27.25 -16.94 -4.08
C LEU A 19 -25.81 -17.32 -4.42
N ASP A 20 -25.55 -18.58 -4.77
CA ASP A 20 -24.19 -19.07 -5.07
C ASP A 20 -24.06 -19.52 -6.53
N PHE A 21 -23.31 -18.74 -7.31
CA PHE A 21 -23.02 -19.01 -8.72
C PHE A 21 -21.58 -19.45 -9.00
N SER A 22 -20.76 -19.66 -7.95
CA SER A 22 -19.33 -20.04 -8.05
C SER A 22 -19.09 -21.35 -8.82
N ARG A 23 -20.08 -22.25 -8.81
CA ARG A 23 -20.10 -23.55 -9.50
C ARG A 23 -21.35 -23.74 -10.36
N GLY A 24 -22.12 -22.67 -10.55
CA GLY A 24 -23.40 -22.66 -11.25
C GLY A 24 -23.26 -22.72 -12.78
N PRO A 25 -24.38 -22.86 -13.50
CA PRO A 25 -24.38 -22.67 -14.95
C PRO A 25 -23.97 -21.23 -15.26
N LYS A 26 -23.20 -21.02 -16.35
CA LYS A 26 -22.91 -19.69 -16.87
C LYS A 26 -24.20 -18.85 -16.90
N LEU A 27 -24.13 -17.65 -16.34
CA LEU A 27 -25.16 -16.63 -16.52
C LEU A 27 -24.90 -15.99 -17.89
N ASP A 28 -25.81 -16.19 -18.84
CA ASP A 28 -25.69 -15.68 -20.21
C ASP A 28 -26.82 -14.67 -20.42
N GLY A 29 -26.48 -13.43 -20.75
CA GLY A 29 -27.47 -12.33 -20.82
C GLY A 29 -28.23 -12.14 -19.50
N ILE A 30 -27.55 -12.27 -18.36
CA ILE A 30 -28.03 -11.80 -17.07
C ILE A 30 -27.04 -10.72 -16.68
N GLU A 31 -27.52 -9.50 -16.50
CA GLU A 31 -26.69 -8.33 -16.28
C GLU A 31 -26.60 -7.95 -14.80
N GLU A 32 -27.45 -8.52 -13.92
CA GLU A 32 -27.47 -8.18 -12.50
C GLU A 32 -27.91 -9.35 -11.63
N ILE A 33 -27.25 -9.51 -10.49
CA ILE A 33 -27.66 -10.36 -9.38
C ILE A 33 -28.12 -9.45 -8.24
N ASP A 34 -29.41 -9.52 -7.89
CA ASP A 34 -30.04 -8.69 -6.86
C ASP A 34 -30.48 -9.59 -5.68
N GLY A 35 -29.90 -9.39 -4.49
CA GLY A 35 -30.25 -10.09 -3.24
C GLY A 35 -31.65 -9.73 -2.75
N GLY A 36 -31.92 -8.43 -2.66
CA GLY A 36 -33.26 -7.88 -2.53
C GLY A 36 -33.52 -7.27 -1.17
N ARG A 37 -33.96 -8.05 -0.20
CA ARG A 37 -34.07 -7.60 1.19
C ARG A 37 -33.73 -8.76 2.10
N GLY A 38 -33.21 -8.46 3.27
CA GLY A 38 -32.73 -9.47 4.20
C GLY A 38 -31.22 -9.44 4.20
N ASP A 39 -30.63 -10.23 5.07
CA ASP A 39 -29.18 -10.32 5.18
C ASP A 39 -28.72 -11.42 4.20
N ASP A 40 -28.35 -11.04 2.99
CA ASP A 40 -28.15 -11.95 1.88
C ASP A 40 -26.68 -12.39 1.77
N THR A 41 -26.45 -13.64 1.33
CA THR A 41 -25.10 -14.11 0.95
C THR A 41 -25.06 -14.35 -0.54
N ILE A 42 -24.28 -13.54 -1.26
CA ILE A 42 -24.22 -13.55 -2.72
C ILE A 42 -22.80 -13.87 -3.17
N ILE A 43 -22.66 -14.89 -4.01
CA ILE A 43 -21.40 -15.27 -4.65
C ILE A 43 -21.63 -15.28 -6.16
N GLY A 44 -20.94 -14.40 -6.87
CA GLY A 44 -20.96 -14.30 -8.32
C GLY A 44 -20.27 -15.47 -9.02
N THR A 45 -19.89 -15.22 -10.27
CA THR A 45 -19.44 -16.20 -11.24
C THR A 45 -17.92 -16.18 -11.39
N ARG A 46 -17.41 -16.31 -12.63
CA ARG A 46 -15.98 -16.23 -12.98
C ARG A 46 -15.73 -15.19 -14.07
N GLY A 47 -16.72 -14.43 -14.44
CA GLY A 47 -16.54 -13.26 -15.30
C GLY A 47 -17.30 -12.10 -14.70
N ASP A 48 -17.13 -10.95 -15.32
CA ASP A 48 -17.63 -9.66 -14.85
C ASP A 48 -19.12 -9.72 -14.46
N ASP A 49 -19.37 -9.57 -13.16
CA ASP A 49 -20.70 -9.61 -12.55
C ASP A 49 -21.05 -8.24 -11.95
N ARG A 50 -22.32 -7.88 -12.05
CA ARG A 50 -22.89 -6.77 -11.27
C ARG A 50 -23.77 -7.36 -10.17
N ILE A 51 -23.43 -7.08 -8.92
CA ILE A 51 -24.09 -7.65 -7.74
C ILE A 51 -24.63 -6.52 -6.86
N VAL A 52 -25.89 -6.63 -6.45
CA VAL A 52 -26.58 -5.66 -5.59
C VAL A 52 -27.18 -6.37 -4.37
N GLY A 53 -26.72 -6.02 -3.16
CA GLY A 53 -27.26 -6.53 -1.89
C GLY A 53 -28.63 -5.94 -1.53
N ASN A 54 -28.77 -4.63 -1.73
CA ASN A 54 -29.95 -3.78 -1.48
C ASN A 54 -30.20 -3.40 -0.01
N ARG A 55 -30.81 -4.26 0.81
CA ARG A 55 -31.23 -3.88 2.17
C ARG A 55 -31.06 -5.05 3.12
N GLY A 56 -30.31 -4.81 4.17
CA GLY A 56 -29.90 -5.81 5.14
C GLY A 56 -28.39 -5.76 5.22
N ASP A 57 -27.83 -6.56 6.10
CA ASP A 57 -26.38 -6.65 6.26
C ASP A 57 -25.89 -7.78 5.34
N ASP A 58 -25.48 -7.43 4.12
CA ASP A 58 -25.22 -8.38 3.04
C ASP A 58 -23.76 -8.84 3.03
N THR A 59 -23.52 -10.09 2.60
CA THR A 59 -22.18 -10.62 2.34
C THR A 59 -22.02 -10.94 0.86
N ILE A 60 -21.13 -10.20 0.19
CA ILE A 60 -20.96 -10.24 -1.27
C ILE A 60 -19.57 -10.76 -1.64
N THR A 61 -19.49 -11.62 -2.65
CA THR A 61 -18.24 -12.08 -3.28
C THR A 61 -18.42 -12.04 -4.79
N GLY A 62 -17.64 -11.23 -5.50
CA GLY A 62 -17.73 -11.11 -6.96
C GLY A 62 -17.35 -12.41 -7.68
N GLY A 63 -16.23 -13.00 -7.27
CA GLY A 63 -15.63 -14.13 -7.98
C GLY A 63 -14.53 -13.63 -8.91
N SER A 64 -14.27 -14.31 -10.02
CA SER A 64 -13.25 -13.80 -10.95
C SER A 64 -13.89 -12.88 -11.98
N GLY A 65 -13.12 -11.99 -12.59
CA GLY A 65 -13.65 -10.95 -13.49
C GLY A 65 -13.50 -9.58 -12.86
N ASP A 66 -13.80 -8.54 -13.63
CA ASP A 66 -13.87 -7.18 -13.11
C ASP A 66 -15.33 -6.95 -12.66
N ASP A 67 -15.59 -7.02 -11.36
CA ASP A 67 -16.94 -7.03 -10.80
C ASP A 67 -17.39 -5.64 -10.30
N GLU A 68 -18.70 -5.39 -10.31
CA GLU A 68 -19.33 -4.22 -9.69
C GLU A 68 -20.19 -4.68 -8.50
N LEU A 69 -19.74 -4.38 -7.28
CA LEU A 69 -20.31 -4.90 -6.04
C LEU A 69 -20.94 -3.76 -5.23
N LEU A 70 -22.27 -3.78 -5.11
CA LEU A 70 -23.04 -2.76 -4.41
C LEU A 70 -23.73 -3.35 -3.18
N GLY A 71 -23.38 -2.91 -1.97
CA GLY A 71 -23.98 -3.33 -0.71
C GLY A 71 -25.37 -2.73 -0.53
N GLY A 72 -25.43 -1.41 -0.38
CA GLY A 72 -26.64 -0.61 -0.49
C GLY A 72 -27.11 -0.03 0.83
N ARG A 73 -27.75 -0.79 1.71
CA ARG A 73 -28.19 -0.29 3.02
C ARG A 73 -28.10 -1.39 4.06
N GLY A 74 -27.38 -1.10 5.12
CA GLY A 74 -26.99 -2.08 6.13
C GLY A 74 -25.48 -2.06 6.23
N ASP A 75 -24.94 -2.84 7.15
CA ASP A 75 -23.50 -2.95 7.32
C ASP A 75 -23.04 -4.13 6.44
N ASP A 76 -22.55 -3.82 5.24
CA ASP A 76 -22.27 -4.81 4.20
C ASP A 76 -20.81 -5.29 4.24
N THR A 77 -20.57 -6.55 3.86
CA THR A 77 -19.24 -7.18 3.82
C THR A 77 -18.90 -7.74 2.45
N PHE A 78 -17.81 -7.26 1.85
CA PHE A 78 -17.27 -7.74 0.58
C PHE A 78 -16.08 -8.65 0.81
N LEU A 79 -16.19 -9.92 0.45
CA LEU A 79 -15.12 -10.90 0.64
C LEU A 79 -14.22 -10.96 -0.59
N VAL A 80 -12.89 -10.83 -0.41
CA VAL A 80 -11.86 -10.86 -1.48
C VAL A 80 -11.59 -12.28 -2.01
N ARG A 81 -12.24 -13.30 -1.46
CA ARG A 81 -11.90 -14.70 -1.73
C ARG A 81 -12.24 -15.14 -3.15
N GLY A 82 -11.22 -15.22 -4.00
CA GLY A 82 -11.38 -15.58 -5.40
C GLY A 82 -11.73 -14.40 -6.30
N ASN A 83 -11.64 -13.17 -5.76
CA ASN A 83 -11.79 -11.86 -6.39
C ASN A 83 -10.58 -11.53 -7.24
N ALA A 84 -10.49 -12.20 -8.38
CA ALA A 84 -9.41 -11.96 -9.33
C ALA A 84 -9.93 -11.04 -10.43
N GLY A 85 -9.43 -9.82 -10.46
CA GLY A 85 -9.83 -8.77 -11.39
C GLY A 85 -9.75 -7.42 -10.69
N LEU A 86 -10.14 -6.36 -11.40
CA LEU A 86 -10.26 -5.02 -10.83
C LEU A 86 -11.72 -4.75 -10.50
N ASP A 87 -12.07 -4.95 -9.23
CA ASP A 87 -13.44 -4.80 -8.77
C ASP A 87 -13.74 -3.36 -8.32
N GLN A 88 -15.01 -2.99 -8.43
CA GLN A 88 -15.60 -1.77 -7.89
C GLN A 88 -16.44 -2.12 -6.66
N TYR A 89 -16.20 -1.44 -5.54
CA TYR A 89 -16.90 -1.63 -4.28
C TYR A 89 -17.68 -0.36 -3.93
N ASP A 90 -19.00 -0.48 -3.77
CA ASP A 90 -19.88 0.58 -3.24
C ASP A 90 -20.63 0.03 -2.01
N GLY A 91 -20.20 0.42 -0.81
CA GLY A 91 -20.87 0.01 0.44
C GLY A 91 -22.26 0.63 0.57
N GLY A 92 -22.42 1.87 0.10
CA GLY A 92 -23.66 2.60 0.14
C GLY A 92 -23.96 3.23 1.50
N LYS A 93 -24.69 2.53 2.38
CA LYS A 93 -25.11 3.10 3.68
C LYS A 93 -25.01 2.08 4.78
N GLY A 94 -23.97 2.23 5.58
CA GLY A 94 -23.79 1.54 6.85
C GLY A 94 -22.37 1.79 7.29
N ASP A 95 -21.85 0.87 8.09
CA ASP A 95 -20.41 0.70 8.25
C ASP A 95 -19.99 -0.53 7.41
N ASP A 96 -19.42 -0.29 6.23
CA ASP A 96 -19.15 -1.29 5.20
C ASP A 96 -17.68 -1.76 5.22
N LEU A 97 -17.46 -3.04 4.93
CA LEU A 97 -16.17 -3.71 5.13
C LEU A 97 -15.74 -4.50 3.88
N ILE A 98 -14.51 -4.27 3.42
CA ILE A 98 -13.80 -5.24 2.57
C ILE A 98 -13.02 -6.19 3.49
N GLN A 99 -13.22 -7.49 3.32
CA GLN A 99 -12.60 -8.50 4.15
C GLN A 99 -11.83 -9.53 3.31
N GLY A 100 -10.52 -9.60 3.55
CA GLY A 100 -9.66 -10.66 3.05
C GLY A 100 -9.89 -11.99 3.75
N SER A 101 -9.00 -12.93 3.50
CA SER A 101 -9.15 -14.33 3.84
C SER A 101 -8.18 -14.73 4.95
N ARG A 102 -7.68 -15.96 4.89
CA ARG A 102 -6.66 -16.48 5.83
C ARG A 102 -5.34 -16.77 5.11
N TYR A 103 -5.26 -16.31 3.89
CA TYR A 103 -4.19 -16.47 2.94
C TYR A 103 -3.80 -15.07 2.51
N ASN A 104 -2.62 -14.94 1.93
CA ASN A 104 -2.22 -13.70 1.30
C ASN A 104 -3.23 -13.28 0.24
N ASP A 105 -3.83 -12.12 0.45
CA ASP A 105 -4.78 -11.49 -0.45
C ASP A 105 -4.17 -10.23 -1.05
N VAL A 106 -4.56 -9.94 -2.30
CA VAL A 106 -4.21 -8.71 -3.00
C VAL A 106 -5.51 -7.99 -3.28
N ILE A 107 -5.65 -6.79 -2.72
CA ILE A 107 -6.81 -5.93 -2.91
C ILE A 107 -6.39 -4.81 -3.85
N GLN A 108 -6.95 -4.79 -5.05
CA GLN A 108 -6.61 -3.76 -6.03
C GLN A 108 -7.34 -2.45 -5.71
N VAL A 109 -6.59 -1.36 -5.72
CA VAL A 109 -7.10 -0.01 -5.58
C VAL A 109 -6.73 0.80 -6.82
N THR A 110 -7.53 1.81 -7.14
CA THR A 110 -7.27 2.71 -8.29
C THR A 110 -6.87 4.10 -7.83
N ASP A 111 -6.33 4.92 -8.74
CA ASP A 111 -6.17 6.36 -8.56
C ASP A 111 -7.36 6.99 -7.82
N GLY A 112 -7.06 7.81 -6.81
CA GLY A 112 -8.03 8.48 -5.96
C GLY A 112 -8.82 7.56 -5.02
N LEU A 113 -8.51 6.26 -4.96
CA LEU A 113 -9.33 5.22 -4.34
C LEU A 113 -10.77 5.18 -4.93
N ASP A 114 -10.90 5.56 -6.19
CA ASP A 114 -12.20 5.71 -6.88
C ASP A 114 -13.03 4.41 -6.91
N ASN A 115 -12.39 3.24 -6.78
CA ASN A 115 -13.07 1.95 -6.73
C ASN A 115 -13.55 1.51 -5.33
N LEU A 116 -13.38 2.36 -4.30
CA LEU A 116 -13.76 2.11 -2.91
C LEU A 116 -14.80 3.13 -2.42
N GLU A 117 -15.93 3.24 -3.12
CA GLU A 117 -16.99 4.20 -2.76
C GLU A 117 -17.69 3.78 -1.47
N SER A 118 -17.74 4.69 -0.49
CA SER A 118 -18.44 4.46 0.79
C SER A 118 -18.02 3.16 1.50
N ILE A 119 -16.71 2.85 1.48
CA ILE A 119 -16.13 1.76 2.26
C ILE A 119 -15.46 2.35 3.50
N GLU A 120 -15.91 1.95 4.68
CA GLU A 120 -15.38 2.46 5.94
C GLU A 120 -14.12 1.73 6.40
N ALA A 121 -13.95 0.46 6.04
CA ALA A 121 -12.80 -0.34 6.48
C ALA A 121 -12.36 -1.42 5.49
N ILE A 122 -11.07 -1.75 5.54
CA ILE A 122 -10.47 -2.91 4.88
C ILE A 122 -9.73 -3.73 5.94
N ASP A 123 -10.08 -5.02 6.05
CA ASP A 123 -9.40 -5.98 6.91
C ASP A 123 -8.82 -7.12 6.06
N GLY A 124 -7.49 -7.17 5.89
CA GLY A 124 -6.81 -8.22 5.10
C GLY A 124 -7.01 -9.64 5.65
N GLY A 125 -7.28 -9.75 6.95
CA GLY A 125 -7.50 -11.03 7.63
C GLY A 125 -6.22 -11.63 8.20
N ASP A 126 -5.99 -12.93 7.97
CA ASP A 126 -4.69 -13.54 8.27
C ASP A 126 -3.91 -13.67 6.97
N GLY A 127 -2.62 -13.37 6.95
CA GLY A 127 -1.87 -13.53 5.73
C GLY A 127 -0.67 -12.61 5.68
N TYR A 128 -0.29 -12.33 4.45
CA TYR A 128 0.47 -11.14 4.11
C TYR A 128 -0.32 -10.50 2.99
N ASP A 129 -1.03 -9.43 3.32
CA ASP A 129 -2.10 -8.84 2.56
C ASP A 129 -1.67 -7.47 2.04
N THR A 130 -1.85 -7.27 0.75
CA THR A 130 -1.31 -6.11 0.03
C THR A 130 -2.46 -5.30 -0.58
N LEU A 131 -2.46 -3.99 -0.36
CA LEU A 131 -3.19 -3.06 -1.21
C LEU A 131 -2.32 -2.74 -2.42
N LEU A 132 -2.82 -2.97 -3.63
CA LEU A 132 -2.06 -2.81 -4.86
C LEU A 132 -2.70 -1.77 -5.76
N GLY A 133 -1.95 -0.72 -6.10
CA GLY A 133 -2.29 0.27 -7.10
C GLY A 133 -2.32 -0.29 -8.52
N SER A 134 -2.42 0.61 -9.49
CA SER A 134 -2.53 0.27 -10.90
C SER A 134 -1.15 0.17 -11.55
N LYS A 135 -1.08 0.42 -12.86
CA LYS A 135 0.19 0.48 -13.63
C LYS A 135 0.43 1.87 -14.22
N GLY A 136 -0.38 2.84 -13.83
CA GLY A 136 -0.20 4.23 -14.17
C GLY A 136 0.04 5.02 -12.90
N ASP A 137 0.29 6.32 -13.08
CA ASP A 137 0.51 7.24 -11.98
C ASP A 137 -0.76 7.33 -11.11
N ASP A 138 -0.69 6.80 -9.88
CA ASP A 138 -1.80 6.75 -8.93
C ASP A 138 -1.61 7.74 -7.77
N VAL A 139 -2.72 8.32 -7.30
CA VAL A 139 -2.78 9.03 -6.01
C VAL A 139 -3.58 8.18 -5.02
N LEU A 140 -2.88 7.52 -4.10
CA LEU A 140 -3.46 6.65 -3.07
C LEU A 140 -3.38 7.37 -1.72
N ASP A 141 -4.49 7.94 -1.26
CA ASP A 141 -4.56 8.71 0.00
C ASP A 141 -5.40 7.98 1.05
N PHE A 142 -4.72 7.34 2.01
CA PHE A 142 -5.34 6.62 3.12
C PHE A 142 -5.45 7.46 4.41
N SER A 143 -5.09 8.75 4.38
CA SER A 143 -5.08 9.60 5.58
C SER A 143 -6.49 9.83 6.16
N GLU A 144 -7.48 9.87 5.29
CA GLU A 144 -8.92 9.96 5.60
C GLU A 144 -9.74 8.93 4.80
N GLY A 145 -9.07 7.94 4.19
CA GLY A 145 -9.69 6.83 3.46
C GLY A 145 -10.25 5.76 4.40
N PRO A 146 -10.56 4.56 3.85
CA PRO A 146 -11.00 3.43 4.66
C PRO A 146 -9.98 3.11 5.76
N ALA A 147 -10.46 2.74 6.95
CA ALA A 147 -9.59 2.27 8.01
C ALA A 147 -8.92 0.95 7.60
N LEU A 148 -7.59 0.92 7.58
CA LEU A 148 -6.82 -0.27 7.23
C LEU A 148 -6.52 -1.11 8.47
N LYS A 149 -6.69 -2.42 8.36
CA LYS A 149 -6.40 -3.39 9.41
C LYS A 149 -5.84 -4.67 8.80
N ASN A 150 -4.82 -5.24 9.45
CA ASN A 150 -4.15 -6.45 8.95
C ASN A 150 -3.80 -6.31 7.46
N ILE A 151 -3.27 -5.15 7.09
CA ILE A 151 -2.68 -4.88 5.80
C ILE A 151 -1.19 -4.77 6.07
N GLU A 152 -0.41 -5.63 5.43
CA GLU A 152 1.03 -5.68 5.63
C GLU A 152 1.78 -4.75 4.67
N GLU A 153 1.18 -4.33 3.56
CA GLU A 153 1.85 -3.52 2.54
C GLU A 153 0.87 -2.69 1.70
N ILE A 154 1.23 -1.43 1.45
CA ILE A 154 0.62 -0.55 0.46
C ILE A 154 1.61 -0.43 -0.70
N ASP A 155 1.25 -0.98 -1.85
CA ASP A 155 2.07 -1.06 -3.05
C ASP A 155 1.46 -0.18 -4.16
N GLY A 156 2.20 0.84 -4.63
CA GLY A 156 1.79 1.73 -5.72
C GLY A 156 1.69 1.05 -7.08
N GLY A 157 2.47 -0.01 -7.30
CA GLY A 157 2.52 -0.74 -8.56
C GLY A 157 3.55 -0.17 -9.52
N ALA A 158 3.16 0.50 -10.59
CA ALA A 158 4.12 1.11 -11.50
C ALA A 158 3.55 2.41 -12.01
N GLY A 159 4.38 3.41 -12.24
CA GLY A 159 3.91 4.78 -12.47
C GLY A 159 4.64 5.73 -11.54
N ASP A 160 4.53 7.03 -11.79
CA ASP A 160 5.01 8.01 -10.82
C ASP A 160 3.91 8.22 -9.75
N ASP A 161 3.96 7.43 -8.69
CA ASP A 161 2.86 7.32 -7.72
C ASP A 161 2.98 8.34 -6.57
N THR A 162 1.85 8.69 -5.96
CA THR A 162 1.79 9.43 -4.71
C THR A 162 0.98 8.64 -3.71
N ILE A 163 1.65 8.11 -2.67
CA ILE A 163 1.04 7.30 -1.63
C ILE A 163 1.09 8.06 -0.32
N ILE A 164 -0.05 8.23 0.34
CA ILE A 164 -0.16 8.76 1.69
C ILE A 164 -0.75 7.64 2.56
N GLY A 165 0.01 7.22 3.56
CA GLY A 165 -0.39 6.23 4.55
C GLY A 165 -1.49 6.71 5.47
N THR A 166 -1.64 5.99 6.57
CA THR A 166 -2.67 6.16 7.57
C THR A 166 -2.15 7.01 8.75
N LYS A 167 -2.66 6.74 9.94
CA LYS A 167 -2.19 7.33 11.22
C LYS A 167 -1.56 6.27 12.12
N GLY A 168 -1.34 5.07 11.57
CA GLY A 168 -0.71 3.95 12.24
C GLY A 168 0.56 3.57 11.52
N ASP A 169 1.24 2.54 12.03
CA ASP A 169 2.50 2.07 11.45
C ASP A 169 2.25 1.42 10.07
N ASP A 170 2.69 2.07 9.00
CA ASP A 170 2.46 1.65 7.63
C ASP A 170 3.72 1.08 6.96
N HIS A 171 3.53 0.13 6.05
CA HIS A 171 4.59 -0.35 5.16
C HIS A 171 4.26 0.05 3.73
N ILE A 172 5.11 0.88 3.11
CA ILE A 172 4.81 1.54 1.85
C ILE A 172 5.89 1.23 0.80
N GLU A 173 5.46 0.85 -0.39
CA GLU A 173 6.30 0.53 -1.54
C GLU A 173 5.78 1.28 -2.78
N GLY A 174 6.60 2.13 -3.39
CA GLY A 174 6.24 2.84 -4.64
C GLY A 174 6.47 2.01 -5.91
N ASN A 175 7.39 1.04 -5.85
CA ASN A 175 7.83 0.22 -6.98
C ASN A 175 8.48 1.00 -8.12
N VAL A 176 8.00 0.94 -9.37
CA VAL A 176 8.72 1.49 -10.54
C VAL A 176 8.14 2.83 -10.93
N GLY A 177 8.94 3.88 -10.79
CA GLY A 177 8.61 5.24 -11.15
C GLY A 177 9.34 6.22 -10.26
N ASN A 178 9.01 7.51 -10.34
CA ASN A 178 9.49 8.50 -9.39
C ASN A 178 8.37 8.79 -8.41
N ASP A 179 8.39 8.07 -7.29
CA ASP A 179 7.26 8.05 -6.37
C ASP A 179 7.38 9.12 -5.28
N LYS A 180 6.26 9.41 -4.64
CA LYS A 180 6.20 10.22 -3.43
C LYS A 180 5.45 9.46 -2.35
N LEU A 181 6.14 9.03 -1.32
CA LEU A 181 5.61 8.18 -0.27
C LEU A 181 5.60 8.98 1.03
N PHE A 182 4.42 9.11 1.63
CA PHE A 182 4.18 9.82 2.89
C PHE A 182 3.64 8.81 3.89
N GLY A 183 4.31 8.63 5.04
CA GLY A 183 3.92 7.67 6.07
C GLY A 183 2.72 8.17 6.86
N GLY A 184 2.87 9.31 7.52
CA GLY A 184 1.78 9.98 8.23
C GLY A 184 2.11 10.12 9.71
N ASP A 185 1.17 9.73 10.58
CA ASP A 185 1.53 9.49 11.98
C ASP A 185 1.81 7.99 12.11
N GLY A 186 2.77 7.57 12.94
CA GLY A 186 3.07 6.15 13.11
C GLY A 186 4.56 5.89 12.99
N ASN A 187 4.98 4.64 13.19
CA ASN A 187 6.35 4.24 12.86
C ASN A 187 6.34 3.55 11.50
N ASP A 188 6.63 4.29 10.45
CA ASP A 188 6.43 3.86 9.08
C ASP A 188 7.68 3.21 8.49
N THR A 189 7.49 2.27 7.57
CA THR A 189 8.59 1.60 6.86
C THR A 189 8.42 1.71 5.35
N PHE A 190 9.32 2.41 4.69
CA PHE A 190 9.37 2.54 3.23
C PHE A 190 10.32 1.52 2.64
N LYS A 191 9.86 0.75 1.67
CA LYS A 191 10.69 -0.23 0.97
C LYS A 191 11.25 0.36 -0.32
N VAL A 192 12.57 0.37 -0.43
CA VAL A 192 13.30 1.01 -1.53
C VAL A 192 13.94 -0.04 -2.41
N TYR A 193 13.73 0.04 -3.73
CA TYR A 193 14.40 -0.85 -4.70
C TYR A 193 15.39 -0.09 -5.57
N GLY A 194 16.53 -0.71 -5.78
CA GLY A 194 17.52 -0.31 -6.76
C GLY A 194 16.90 -0.27 -8.15
N ASN A 195 16.93 0.92 -8.76
CA ASN A 195 16.43 1.22 -10.11
C ASN A 195 14.90 1.45 -10.26
N ALA A 196 14.20 1.70 -9.16
CA ALA A 196 12.79 2.15 -9.12
C ALA A 196 12.58 3.51 -9.82
N GLY A 197 13.42 4.48 -9.51
CA GLY A 197 13.40 5.83 -10.07
C GLY A 197 14.00 6.80 -9.06
N LEU A 198 13.53 8.04 -9.03
CA LEU A 198 13.94 9.04 -8.04
C LEU A 198 12.77 9.33 -7.08
N ASP A 199 12.66 8.49 -6.06
CA ASP A 199 11.56 8.54 -5.11
C ASP A 199 11.80 9.58 -4.02
N GLN A 200 10.72 10.07 -3.44
CA GLN A 200 10.69 10.99 -2.32
C GLN A 200 9.92 10.34 -1.18
N TYR A 201 10.47 10.43 0.02
CA TYR A 201 9.91 9.81 1.21
C TYR A 201 9.77 10.87 2.30
N ASP A 202 8.64 10.86 3.00
CA ASP A 202 8.32 11.70 4.16
C ASP A 202 7.71 10.80 5.23
N GLY A 203 8.43 10.56 6.33
CA GLY A 203 7.97 9.68 7.40
C GLY A 203 6.78 10.27 8.14
N GLY A 204 6.88 11.56 8.48
CA GLY A 204 5.86 12.27 9.24
C GLY A 204 6.15 12.26 10.74
N ASP A 205 5.15 11.99 11.57
CA ASP A 205 5.28 11.92 13.02
C ASP A 205 5.57 10.46 13.44
N GLY A 206 6.83 10.13 13.75
CA GLY A 206 7.18 8.72 13.96
C GLY A 206 8.59 8.43 14.42
N GLU A 207 8.90 7.14 14.55
CA GLU A 207 10.24 6.63 14.26
C GLU A 207 10.18 5.86 12.95
N ASP A 208 10.59 6.50 11.86
CA ASP A 208 10.38 6.00 10.51
C ASP A 208 11.66 5.38 9.91
N LEU A 209 11.47 4.39 9.04
CA LEU A 209 12.52 3.59 8.45
C LEU A 209 12.40 3.56 6.93
N SER A 210 13.47 3.91 6.21
CA SER A 210 13.65 3.48 4.82
C SER A 210 14.53 2.25 4.78
N GLN A 211 14.05 1.19 4.14
CA GLN A 211 14.74 -0.09 4.04
C GLN A 211 14.96 -0.47 2.57
N GLY A 212 16.23 -0.63 2.20
CA GLY A 212 16.67 -1.22 0.96
C GLY A 212 16.43 -2.73 0.90
N THR A 213 16.83 -3.31 -0.21
CA THR A 213 16.59 -4.70 -0.59
C THR A 213 17.86 -5.53 -0.45
N ARG A 214 18.05 -6.53 -1.33
CA ARG A 214 19.30 -7.31 -1.43
C ARG A 214 20.13 -6.94 -2.65
N ASP A 215 19.64 -5.97 -3.40
CA ASP A 215 20.25 -5.46 -4.61
C ASP A 215 20.89 -4.11 -4.30
N ASN A 216 21.71 -3.58 -5.22
CA ASN A 216 22.31 -2.27 -5.01
C ASN A 216 21.25 -1.16 -5.08
N ASP A 217 21.03 -0.50 -3.97
CA ASP A 217 19.98 0.50 -3.81
C ASP A 217 20.53 1.93 -3.90
N VAL A 218 19.70 2.86 -4.37
CA VAL A 218 19.99 4.30 -4.32
C VAL A 218 18.89 4.94 -3.50
N ILE A 219 19.14 5.12 -2.20
CA ILE A 219 18.18 5.73 -1.29
C ILE A 219 18.41 7.24 -1.30
N GLN A 220 17.44 7.98 -1.82
CA GLN A 220 17.47 9.43 -1.86
C GLN A 220 16.47 9.99 -0.87
N VAL A 221 16.97 10.64 0.19
CA VAL A 221 16.12 11.38 1.13
C VAL A 221 16.22 12.85 0.78
N THR A 222 15.14 13.39 0.22
CA THR A 222 15.00 14.82 0.00
C THR A 222 14.01 15.40 0.98
N ASP A 223 14.49 16.23 1.90
CA ASP A 223 13.63 17.27 2.47
C ASP A 223 13.27 18.20 1.31
N GLY A 224 12.04 18.08 0.82
CA GLY A 224 11.45 19.12 -0.01
C GLY A 224 11.63 20.46 0.70
N LEU A 225 12.08 21.47 -0.04
CA LEU A 225 12.18 22.87 0.41
C LEU A 225 10.95 23.25 1.27
N ASP A 226 11.15 23.27 2.59
CA ASP A 226 10.21 23.62 3.64
C ASP A 226 9.06 22.61 3.91
N ASN A 227 9.27 21.69 4.88
CA ASN A 227 8.26 20.95 5.71
C ASN A 227 8.05 19.44 5.52
N LEU A 228 9.00 18.63 5.03
CA LEU A 228 8.91 17.17 5.20
C LEU A 228 9.52 16.81 6.58
N GLN A 229 8.89 15.90 7.33
CA GLN A 229 9.43 15.39 8.58
C GLN A 229 10.30 14.16 8.24
N SER A 230 11.55 14.19 8.69
CA SER A 230 12.62 13.30 8.24
C SER A 230 12.36 11.83 8.53
N ILE A 231 12.89 10.94 7.69
CA ILE A 231 13.12 9.53 8.03
C ILE A 231 14.26 9.44 9.05
N GLU A 232 14.01 8.87 10.24
CA GLU A 232 15.02 8.75 11.30
C GLU A 232 16.05 7.62 11.07
N GLY A 233 15.67 6.56 10.35
CA GLY A 233 16.51 5.39 10.09
C GLY A 233 16.54 5.02 8.61
N ILE A 234 17.74 4.79 8.07
CA ILE A 234 17.90 4.37 6.68
C ILE A 234 18.83 3.14 6.67
N ASP A 235 18.31 2.01 6.21
CA ASP A 235 18.99 0.71 6.12
C ASP A 235 19.16 0.35 4.63
N GLY A 236 20.39 0.13 4.17
CA GLY A 236 20.69 -0.29 2.79
C GLY A 236 20.30 -1.73 2.47
N GLY A 237 20.30 -2.62 3.47
CA GLY A 237 20.07 -4.04 3.26
C GLY A 237 21.33 -4.82 2.82
N ASP A 238 21.20 -5.78 1.91
CA ASP A 238 22.38 -6.42 1.29
C ASP A 238 22.65 -5.71 -0.04
N GLY A 239 23.90 -5.46 -0.45
CA GLY A 239 24.17 -4.78 -1.72
C GLY A 239 25.30 -3.78 -1.62
N ASN A 240 25.60 -3.10 -2.72
CA ASN A 240 26.46 -1.92 -2.66
C ASN A 240 25.56 -0.69 -2.80
N ASP A 241 25.26 -0.04 -1.69
CA ASP A 241 24.19 0.95 -1.62
C ASP A 241 24.71 2.37 -1.69
N THR A 242 23.90 3.30 -2.18
CA THR A 242 24.25 4.73 -2.25
C THR A 242 23.16 5.58 -1.62
N PHE A 243 23.46 6.18 -0.47
CA PHE A 243 22.60 7.12 0.23
C PHE A 243 22.88 8.55 -0.27
N LYS A 244 21.87 9.24 -0.77
CA LYS A 244 21.96 10.67 -1.15
C LYS A 244 21.17 11.51 -0.18
N VAL A 245 21.87 12.36 0.59
CA VAL A 245 21.29 13.14 1.68
C VAL A 245 21.13 14.59 1.26
N TYR A 246 19.89 15.08 1.23
CA TYR A 246 19.59 16.48 0.96
C TYR A 246 19.03 17.15 2.22
N GLY A 247 19.94 17.69 3.04
CA GLY A 247 19.75 18.78 4.00
C GLY A 247 18.58 18.65 4.97
N ASN A 248 18.89 18.35 6.23
CA ASN A 248 17.94 18.45 7.32
C ASN A 248 18.60 18.94 8.63
N ALA A 249 17.74 19.45 9.52
CA ALA A 249 18.08 19.79 10.90
C ALA A 249 17.57 18.67 11.82
N GLY A 250 18.11 17.46 11.64
CA GLY A 250 17.76 16.24 12.38
C GLY A 250 19.00 15.43 12.77
N LEU A 251 18.82 14.32 13.48
CA LEU A 251 19.86 13.30 13.71
C LEU A 251 19.39 12.02 12.99
N ASP A 252 19.74 11.85 11.73
CA ASP A 252 19.36 10.65 10.99
C ASP A 252 20.44 9.57 11.15
N GLN A 253 19.98 8.33 11.29
CA GLN A 253 20.83 7.15 11.44
C GLN A 253 20.89 6.40 10.12
N TYR A 254 22.10 6.22 9.60
CA TYR A 254 22.36 5.45 8.38
C TYR A 254 23.06 4.14 8.75
N ASP A 255 22.50 3.02 8.29
CA ASP A 255 23.09 1.68 8.32
C ASP A 255 23.24 1.21 6.86
N GLY A 256 24.48 0.95 6.44
CA GLY A 256 24.77 0.47 5.08
C GLY A 256 24.32 -0.96 4.85
N GLY A 257 24.25 -1.77 5.91
CA GLY A 257 24.04 -3.21 5.79
C GLY A 257 25.27 -3.95 5.22
N ASP A 258 25.05 -4.97 4.40
CA ASP A 258 26.07 -5.88 3.86
C ASP A 258 26.54 -5.46 2.44
N GLY A 259 27.71 -4.85 2.29
CA GLY A 259 28.43 -4.71 1.00
C GLY A 259 29.33 -3.48 0.97
N GLU A 260 29.57 -2.89 -0.22
CA GLU A 260 30.35 -1.63 -0.33
C GLU A 260 29.42 -0.42 -0.51
N ASP A 261 29.19 0.34 0.55
CA ASP A 261 28.17 1.39 0.64
C ASP A 261 28.75 2.81 0.67
N LEU A 262 27.98 3.76 0.14
CA LEU A 262 28.41 5.14 -0.08
C LEU A 262 27.36 6.15 0.41
N ILE A 263 27.75 7.05 1.32
CA ILE A 263 26.92 8.20 1.71
C ILE A 263 27.42 9.47 1.01
N GLN A 264 26.53 10.15 0.28
CA GLN A 264 26.79 11.41 -0.42
C GLN A 264 25.88 12.53 0.12
N GLY A 265 26.48 13.42 0.91
CA GLY A 265 25.92 14.72 1.32
C GLY A 265 25.92 15.75 0.17
N THR A 266 25.25 16.87 0.38
CA THR A 266 24.99 17.86 -0.68
C THR A 266 25.43 19.27 -0.30
N ARG A 267 24.79 20.34 -0.80
CA ARG A 267 25.30 21.72 -0.64
C ARG A 267 24.91 22.40 0.67
N TYR A 268 24.52 21.63 1.67
CA TYR A 268 23.99 22.12 2.93
C TYR A 268 24.77 21.52 4.10
N ASN A 269 24.53 22.04 5.31
CA ASN A 269 25.18 21.51 6.50
C ASN A 269 24.47 20.20 6.88
N ASP A 270 25.17 19.08 6.75
CA ASP A 270 24.59 17.76 7.01
C ASP A 270 25.02 17.24 8.41
N VAL A 271 24.14 16.51 9.12
CA VAL A 271 24.49 15.78 10.36
C VAL A 271 24.27 14.29 10.13
N ILE A 272 25.35 13.54 9.95
CA ILE A 272 25.30 12.11 9.63
C ILE A 272 25.67 11.32 10.89
N GLN A 273 24.78 10.48 11.39
CA GLN A 273 25.10 9.53 12.46
C GLN A 273 25.14 8.11 11.88
N VAL A 274 26.29 7.45 12.00
CA VAL A 274 26.45 6.04 11.62
C VAL A 274 26.32 5.20 12.88
N THR A 275 25.36 4.28 12.92
CA THR A 275 25.14 3.40 14.08
C THR A 275 25.27 1.94 13.71
N ASP A 276 26.40 1.32 14.07
CA ASP A 276 26.55 -0.13 13.94
C ASP A 276 25.55 -0.89 14.84
N GLY A 277 24.72 -1.71 14.22
CA GLY A 277 24.28 -2.97 14.81
C GLY A 277 25.42 -4.00 14.79
N LEU A 278 26.27 -3.99 15.81
CA LEU A 278 27.42 -4.89 16.02
C LEU A 278 28.61 -4.73 15.05
N ASP A 279 29.62 -3.97 15.52
CA ASP A 279 31.03 -4.12 15.19
C ASP A 279 31.36 -4.34 13.70
N ASN A 280 31.16 -3.32 12.87
CA ASN A 280 31.97 -3.08 11.66
C ASN A 280 31.47 -1.84 10.91
N LEU A 281 32.14 -0.71 11.11
CA LEU A 281 32.24 0.42 10.16
C LEU A 281 32.93 0.02 8.82
N GLN A 282 32.84 -1.26 8.42
CA GLN A 282 33.49 -1.83 7.24
C GLN A 282 32.60 -1.79 6.00
N SER A 283 31.30 -1.54 6.12
CA SER A 283 30.37 -1.48 4.98
C SER A 283 30.17 -0.08 4.41
N ILE A 284 30.52 0.99 5.14
CA ILE A 284 30.50 2.36 4.60
C ILE A 284 31.93 2.77 4.24
N GLU A 285 32.33 2.58 2.98
CA GLU A 285 33.68 2.91 2.50
C GLU A 285 33.85 4.37 2.05
N GLY A 286 32.78 5.17 2.04
CA GLY A 286 32.85 6.58 1.68
C GLY A 286 31.76 7.46 2.29
N ILE A 287 32.17 8.58 2.89
CA ILE A 287 31.28 9.67 3.30
C ILE A 287 31.79 10.95 2.64
N ASP A 288 31.04 11.47 1.67
CA ASP A 288 31.28 12.81 1.10
C ASP A 288 30.29 13.79 1.73
N GLY A 289 30.77 14.71 2.58
CA GLY A 289 29.90 15.72 3.21
C GLY A 289 29.37 16.78 2.24
N GLY A 290 29.86 16.84 1.00
CA GLY A 290 29.41 17.85 0.04
C GLY A 290 29.93 19.28 0.34
N ASP A 291 29.15 20.30 -0.06
CA ASP A 291 29.50 21.71 0.20
C ASP A 291 28.78 22.17 1.50
N GLY A 292 29.46 22.33 2.63
CA GLY A 292 28.75 22.72 3.87
C GLY A 292 29.62 22.84 5.11
N TYR A 293 28.97 23.00 6.28
CA TYR A 293 29.55 22.70 7.59
C TYR A 293 28.93 21.40 8.10
N ASP A 294 29.59 20.30 7.78
CA ASP A 294 29.05 18.96 8.01
C ASP A 294 29.55 18.40 9.34
N THR A 295 28.68 17.68 10.05
CA THR A 295 28.97 17.05 11.34
C THR A 295 28.78 15.54 11.21
N LEU A 296 29.89 14.79 11.30
CA LEU A 296 29.86 13.34 11.38
C LEU A 296 29.89 12.89 12.84
N LEU A 297 28.93 12.05 13.23
CA LEU A 297 28.87 11.40 14.54
C LEU A 297 29.17 9.91 14.35
N GLY A 298 30.40 9.50 14.72
CA GLY A 298 30.82 8.10 14.72
C GLY A 298 30.13 7.27 15.81
N SER A 299 30.13 5.96 15.63
CA SER A 299 29.59 5.01 16.59
C SER A 299 30.58 4.79 17.75
N LYS A 300 30.28 3.88 18.68
CA LYS A 300 31.27 3.48 19.70
C LYS A 300 32.28 2.52 19.06
N GLY A 301 33.34 3.03 18.44
CA GLY A 301 34.37 2.21 17.78
C GLY A 301 35.60 3.00 17.32
N ASP A 302 36.49 2.33 16.58
CA ASP A 302 37.58 3.00 15.85
C ASP A 302 37.05 3.38 14.46
N ASP A 303 36.65 4.64 14.27
CA ASP A 303 36.20 5.18 12.99
C ASP A 303 37.40 5.45 12.06
N VAL A 304 37.36 5.00 10.80
CA VAL A 304 38.41 5.28 9.81
C VAL A 304 37.82 6.20 8.73
N LEU A 305 38.38 7.40 8.64
CA LEU A 305 38.15 8.35 7.55
C LEU A 305 39.37 8.30 6.63
N ASP A 306 39.22 7.96 5.35
CA ASP A 306 40.23 8.24 4.31
C ASP A 306 39.85 9.51 3.52
#